data_AF-A0A3D1RA35-F1
#
_entry.id   AF-A0A3D1RA35-F1
#
_cell.length_a   1.000
_cell.length_b   1.000
_cell.length_c   1.000
_cell.angle_alpha   90.00
_cell.angle_beta   90.00
_cell.angle_gamma   90.00
#
_symmetry.space_group_name_H-M   'P 1'
#
loop_
_entity.id
_entity.type
_entity.pdbx_description
1 polymer ?
#
loop_
_entity_poly.entity_id
_entity_poly.type
_entity_poly.pdbx_seq_one_letter_code
_entity_poly.pdbx_strand_id
1 'polypeptide(L)' 'MRVEDKAGVQSRLAARGIETVDFWRYGHPACLPGEFPDVDALRRTILEVPIHQDLTPAAMTALAEAVRDAVKR' A
#
# COMPACT_ATOMS: atom_id res chain seq x y z
N MET A 1 -0.99 -4.41 2.17
CA MET A 1 -0.53 -5.38 1.15
C MET A 1 0.96 -5.15 0.88
N ARG A 2 1.74 -6.19 0.59
CA ARG A 2 3.16 -6.06 0.18
C ARG A 2 3.27 -5.93 -1.35
N VAL A 3 4.01 -4.94 -1.83
CA VAL A 3 4.27 -4.63 -3.24
C VAL A 3 5.73 -4.21 -3.43
N GLU A 4 6.34 -4.59 -4.55
CA GLU A 4 7.74 -4.29 -4.83
C GLU A 4 7.93 -2.83 -5.27
N ASP A 5 7.11 -2.39 -6.24
CA ASP A 5 7.04 -1.01 -6.71
C ASP A 5 5.91 -0.25 -6.01
N LYS A 6 6.16 0.19 -4.77
CA LYS A 6 5.15 0.90 -3.98
C LYS A 6 4.65 2.17 -4.66
N ALA A 7 5.57 3.00 -5.14
CA ALA A 7 5.25 4.30 -5.73
C ALA A 7 4.44 4.14 -7.03
N GLY A 8 4.82 3.19 -7.89
CA GLY A 8 4.07 2.93 -9.11
C GLY A 8 2.70 2.31 -8.84
N VAL A 9 2.57 1.36 -7.91
CA VAL A 9 1.25 0.83 -7.52
C VAL A 9 0.35 1.94 -6.97
N GLN A 10 0.89 2.81 -6.09
CA GLN A 10 0.15 3.96 -5.57
C GLN A 10 -0.31 4.90 -6.70
N SER A 11 0.58 5.23 -7.63
CA SER A 11 0.22 6.07 -8.79
C SER A 11 -0.86 5.42 -9.66
N ARG A 12 -0.80 4.10 -9.91
CA ARG A 12 -1.77 3.37 -10.73
C ARG A 12 -3.15 3.29 -10.07
N LEU A 13 -3.20 3.16 -8.74
CA LEU A 13 -4.46 3.18 -7.97
C LEU A 13 -5.05 4.59 -7.90
N ALA A 14 -4.21 5.62 -7.69
CA ALA A 14 -4.65 7.01 -7.72
C ALA A 14 -5.25 7.41 -9.07
N ALA A 15 -4.69 6.93 -10.20
CA ALA A 15 -5.25 7.13 -11.53
C ALA A 15 -6.65 6.50 -11.73
N ARG A 16 -7.06 5.59 -10.84
CA ARG A 16 -8.40 4.98 -10.79
C ARG A 16 -9.28 5.58 -9.69
N GLY A 17 -8.86 6.68 -9.07
CA GLY A 17 -9.58 7.32 -7.96
C GLY A 17 -9.50 6.58 -6.63
N ILE A 18 -8.57 5.63 -6.48
CA ILE A 18 -8.35 4.89 -5.24
C ILE A 18 -7.18 5.51 -4.51
N GLU A 19 -7.45 6.17 -3.39
CA GLU A 19 -6.43 6.71 -2.52
C GLU A 19 -5.85 5.59 -1.63
N THR A 20 -4.53 5.53 -1.56
CA THR A 20 -3.79 4.60 -0.71
C THR A 20 -2.93 5.35 0.29
N VAL A 21 -2.66 4.72 1.43
CA VAL A 21 -1.82 5.29 2.48
C VAL A 21 -0.45 4.62 2.48
N ASP A 22 0.61 5.42 2.41
CA ASP A 22 1.99 4.99 2.65
C ASP A 22 2.25 4.93 4.16
N PHE A 23 1.56 4.00 4.81
CA PHE A 23 1.60 3.82 6.25
C PHE A 23 3.01 3.43 6.69
N TRP A 24 3.49 4.04 7.78
CA TRP A 24 4.87 3.90 8.24
C TRP A 24 5.90 4.27 7.18
N ARG A 25 5.70 5.32 6.37
CA ARG A 25 6.77 5.84 5.50
C ARG A 25 8.04 6.21 6.26
N TYR A 26 7.90 6.75 7.47
CA TYR A 26 9.02 7.22 8.32
C TYR A 26 9.11 6.43 9.63
N GLY A 27 10.34 6.08 10.01
CA GLY A 27 10.61 5.35 11.24
C GLY A 27 10.67 6.28 12.44
N HIS A 28 10.57 5.70 13.63
CA HIS A 28 10.87 6.44 14.85
C HIS A 28 12.35 6.85 14.82
N PRO A 29 12.72 8.10 15.16
CA PRO A 29 14.11 8.57 15.05
C PRO A 29 15.13 7.77 15.87
N ALA A 30 14.69 7.11 16.94
CA ALA A 30 15.55 6.25 17.77
C ALA A 30 15.83 4.87 17.15
N CYS A 31 15.09 4.46 16.12
CA CYS A 31 15.35 3.20 15.40
C CYS A 31 16.21 3.53 14.18
N LEU A 32 17.49 3.14 14.23
CA LEU A 32 18.41 3.46 13.16
C LEU A 32 18.11 2.59 11.92
N PRO A 33 18.29 3.13 10.69
CA PRO A 33 18.16 2.33 9.49
C PRO A 33 19.11 1.11 9.54
N GLY A 34 18.59 -0.06 9.18
CA GLY A 34 19.34 -1.33 9.18
C GLY A 34 19.36 -2.08 10.52
N GLU A 35 18.94 -1.46 11.63
CA GLU A 35 18.84 -2.13 12.93
C GLU A 35 17.76 -3.24 12.93
N PHE A 36 16.69 -3.02 12.15
CA PHE A 36 15.58 -3.96 11.99
C PHE A 36 15.29 -4.19 10.50
N PRO A 37 16.05 -5.06 9.81
CA PRO A 37 15.99 -5.20 8.35
C PRO A 37 14.62 -5.63 7.83
N ASP A 38 13.89 -6.44 8.59
CA ASP A 38 12.52 -6.85 8.23
C ASP A 38 11.55 -5.67 8.28
N VAL A 39 11.67 -4.80 9.29
CA VAL A 39 10.86 -3.58 9.40
C VAL A 39 11.16 -2.64 8.24
N ASP A 40 12.44 -2.48 7.88
CA ASP A 40 12.83 -1.67 6.73
C ASP A 40 12.30 -2.23 5.41
N ALA A 41 12.29 -3.56 5.26
CA ALA A 41 11.71 -4.23 4.10
C ALA A 41 10.20 -3.99 4.02
N LEU A 42 9.48 -4.12 5.13
CA LEU A 42 8.05 -3.83 5.21
C LEU A 42 7.77 -2.35 4.92
N ARG A 43 8.55 -1.43 5.49
CA ARG A 43 8.46 0.01 5.22
C ARG A 43 8.63 0.35 3.76
N ARG A 44 9.49 -0.36 3.01
CA ARG A 44 9.65 -0.12 1.57
C ARG A 44 8.52 -0.71 0.72
N THR A 45 7.81 -1.71 1.22
CA THR A 45 6.95 -2.56 0.39
C THR A 45 5.48 -2.61 0.81
N ILE A 46 5.10 -2.17 2.01
CA ILE A 46 3.70 -2.14 2.43
C ILE A 46 3.00 -0.92 1.85
N LEU A 47 1.81 -1.17 1.27
CA LEU A 47 0.83 -0.15 0.92
C LEU A 47 -0.51 -0.50 1.55
N GLU A 48 -1.15 0.47 2.19
CA GLU A 48 -2.50 0.34 2.72
C GLU A 48 -3.52 0.75 1.66
N VAL A 49 -4.56 -0.05 1.53
CA VAL A 49 -5.70 0.18 0.62
C VAL A 49 -6.93 0.55 1.45
N PRO A 50 -7.96 1.18 0.86
CA PRO A 50 -9.17 1.51 1.60
C PRO A 50 -9.75 0.30 2.32
N ILE A 51 -9.91 0.42 3.64
CA ILE A 51 -10.51 -0.57 4.52
C ILE A 51 -11.28 0.16 5.62
N HIS A 52 -12.59 0.31 5.42
CA HIS A 52 -13.47 0.99 6.36
C HIS A 52 -14.88 0.40 6.31
N GLN A 53 -15.68 0.64 7.36
CA GLN A 53 -16.99 -0.01 7.52
C GLN A 53 -18.02 0.29 6.43
N ASP A 54 -17.85 1.40 5.71
CA ASP A 54 -18.78 1.83 4.65
C ASP A 54 -18.48 1.19 3.28
N LEU A 55 -17.51 0.28 3.19
CA LEU A 55 -17.25 -0.46 1.96
C LEU A 55 -18.35 -1.48 1.69
N THR A 56 -19.10 -1.25 0.61
CA THR A 56 -20.08 -2.22 0.12
C THR A 56 -19.40 -3.43 -0.52
N PRO A 57 -20.08 -4.59 -0.64
CA PRO A 57 -19.54 -5.75 -1.36
C PRO A 57 -19.07 -5.43 -2.78
N ALA A 58 -19.83 -4.62 -3.52
CA ALA A 58 -19.47 -4.20 -4.88
C ALA A 58 -18.20 -3.33 -4.90
N ALA A 59 -18.07 -2.39 -3.94
CA ALA A 59 -16.88 -1.56 -3.80
C ALA A 59 -15.64 -2.40 -3.45
N MET A 60 -15.79 -3.38 -2.56
CA MET A 60 -14.70 -4.31 -2.23
C MET A 60 -14.26 -5.14 -3.44
N THR A 61 -15.19 -5.63 -4.26
CA THR A 61 -14.85 -6.34 -5.51
C THR A 61 -14.09 -5.44 -6.48
N ALA A 62 -14.58 -4.22 -6.74
CA ALA A 62 -13.92 -3.27 -7.62
C ALA A 62 -12.52 -2.88 -7.12
N LEU A 63 -12.36 -2.68 -5.80
CA LEU A 63 -11.07 -2.42 -5.17
C LEU A 63 -10.12 -3.60 -5.36
N ALA A 64 -10.57 -4.83 -5.09
CA ALA A 64 -9.75 -6.03 -5.23
C ALA A 64 -9.29 -6.25 -6.69
N GLU A 65 -10.14 -5.96 -7.67
CA GLU A 65 -9.78 -5.99 -9.09
C GLU A 65 -8.77 -4.90 -9.44
N ALA A 66 -9.00 -3.67 -8.99
CA ALA A 66 -8.09 -2.57 -9.24
C ALA A 66 -6.69 -2.81 -8.66
N VAL A 67 -6.63 -3.35 -7.43
CA VAL A 67 -5.38 -3.76 -6.79
C VAL A 67 -4.69 -4.86 -7.59
N ARG A 68 -5.43 -5.91 -7.99
CA ARG A 68 -4.89 -7.04 -8.76
C ARG A 68 -4.29 -6.60 -10.10
N ASP A 69 -4.90 -5.64 -10.77
CA ASP A 69 -4.36 -5.09 -12.00
C ASP A 69 -3.13 -4.21 -11.76
N ALA A 70 -3.18 -3.39 -10.70
CA ALA A 70 -2.10 -2.47 -10.38
C ALA A 70 -0.81 -3.21 -10.02
N VAL A 71 -0.87 -4.39 -9.41
CA VAL A 71 0.34 -5.16 -9.03
C VAL A 71 0.96 -6.00 -10.17
N LYS A 72 0.24 -6.26 -11.26
CA LYS A 72 0.70 -7.12 -12.37
C LYS A 72 1.58 -6.40 -13.41
N ARG A 73 1.66 -5.07 -13.34
CA ARG A 73 2.30 -4.23 -14.35
C ARG A 73 3.54 -3.55 -13.80
#